data_AF-A0A5D2R1P2-F1
#
_entry.id   AF-A0A5D2R1P2-F1
#
_cell.length_a   1.000
_cell.length_b   1.000
_cell.length_c   1.000
_cell.angle_alpha   90.00
_cell.angle_beta   90.00
_cell.angle_gamma   90.00
#
_symmetry.space_group_name_H-M   'P 1'
#
loop_
_entity.id
_entity.type
_entity.pdbx_description
1 polymer ?
#
loop_
_entity_poly.entity_id
_entity_poly.type
_entity_poly.pdbx_seq_one_letter_code
_entity_poly.pdbx_strand_id
1 'polypeptide(L)'
;MEKWSEASNARTKVMDLWQNMTGLATLYDFTKQKPYQTSLVTKFLNINEVKKALGVSESMVFESCSGVVRAAMHEDMMKSVKYMVEALLGNTRVLLYQGLYDVKIGVVPNEAWVKTMKWNGIREFLMADRMICRVNGEVAGYVQKWENLTNVVVLGGGHILPADQPLNSQAMIEGWVLESGLFGGEVKDA
;
A
#
# COMPACT_ATOMS: atom_id res chain seq x y z
N MET A 1 6.08 30.30 6.50
CA MET A 1 5.03 29.63 5.71
C MET A 1 5.62 28.32 5.20
N GLU A 2 4.91 27.21 5.36
CA GLU A 2 5.38 25.89 4.94
C GLU A 2 5.38 25.79 3.40
N LYS A 3 6.39 25.14 2.82
CA LYS A 3 6.64 25.06 1.37
C LYS A 3 6.17 23.73 0.78
N TRP A 4 4.87 23.44 0.93
CA TRP A 4 4.34 22.11 0.60
C TRP A 4 4.33 21.81 -0.90
N SER A 5 4.02 22.81 -1.74
CA SER A 5 4.11 22.70 -3.20
C SER A 5 5.53 22.34 -3.63
N GLU A 6 6.53 23.02 -3.10
CA GLU A 6 7.94 22.76 -3.41
C GLU A 6 8.40 21.39 -2.91
N ALA A 7 7.96 20.97 -1.72
CA ALA A 7 8.21 19.63 -1.22
C ALA A 7 7.60 18.56 -2.15
N SER A 8 6.37 18.78 -2.62
CA SER A 8 5.67 17.90 -3.57
C SER A 8 6.41 17.77 -4.90
N ASN A 9 6.93 18.90 -5.40
CA ASN A 9 7.77 18.93 -6.59
C ASN A 9 9.11 18.23 -6.36
N ALA A 10 9.75 18.42 -5.20
CA ALA A 10 10.99 17.74 -4.86
C ALA A 10 10.82 16.22 -4.80
N ARG A 11 9.74 15.72 -4.18
CA ARG A 11 9.41 14.28 -4.17
C ARG A 11 9.27 13.74 -5.60
N THR A 12 8.53 14.44 -6.45
CA THR A 12 8.34 14.02 -7.85
C THR A 12 9.68 13.93 -8.58
N LYS A 13 10.53 14.95 -8.44
CA LYS A 13 11.87 14.97 -9.04
C LYS A 13 12.74 13.80 -8.58
N VAL A 14 12.70 13.45 -7.29
CA VAL A 14 13.47 12.31 -6.76
C VAL A 14 12.98 10.99 -7.37
N MET A 15 11.66 10.80 -7.48
CA MET A 15 11.08 9.60 -8.08
C MET A 15 11.44 9.49 -9.57
N ASP A 16 11.31 10.58 -10.33
CA ASP A 16 11.66 10.61 -11.75
C ASP A 16 13.16 10.35 -11.97
N LEU A 17 14.01 10.98 -11.15
CA LEU A 17 15.45 10.75 -11.18
C LEU A 17 15.78 9.29 -10.92
N TRP A 18 15.18 8.68 -9.89
CA TRP A 18 15.40 7.26 -9.57
C TRP A 18 15.00 6.37 -10.74
N GLN A 19 13.79 6.56 -11.30
CA GLN A 19 13.34 5.74 -12.42
C GLN A 19 14.27 5.87 -13.64
N ASN A 20 14.71 7.10 -13.95
CA ASN A 20 15.63 7.35 -15.05
C ASN A 20 17.02 6.74 -14.84
N MET A 21 17.58 6.84 -13.63
CA MET A 21 18.90 6.30 -13.30
C MET A 21 18.94 4.77 -13.31
N THR A 22 17.84 4.13 -12.92
CA THR A 22 17.76 2.66 -12.83
C THR A 22 17.26 2.00 -14.11
N GLY A 23 16.61 2.75 -15.00
CA GLY A 23 15.96 2.21 -16.20
C GLY A 23 14.75 1.32 -15.89
N LEU A 24 14.22 1.38 -14.67
CA LEU A 24 13.05 0.58 -14.28
C LEU A 24 11.84 0.96 -15.14
N ALA A 25 11.15 -0.06 -15.65
CA ALA A 25 9.91 0.14 -16.41
C ALA A 25 8.81 0.78 -15.55
N THR A 26 8.82 0.54 -14.24
CA THR A 26 7.94 1.18 -13.27
C THR A 26 8.56 1.16 -11.87
N LEU A 27 8.30 2.19 -11.06
CA LEU A 27 8.66 2.20 -9.65
C LEU A 27 7.69 1.40 -8.75
N TYR A 28 6.62 0.86 -9.34
CA TYR A 28 5.65 0.05 -8.59
C TYR A 28 6.15 -1.36 -8.30
N ASP A 29 7.07 -1.88 -9.10
CA ASP A 29 7.65 -3.20 -8.93
C ASP A 29 8.99 -3.23 -9.66
N PHE A 30 10.09 -3.25 -8.91
CA PHE A 30 11.44 -3.22 -9.51
C PHE A 30 11.78 -4.47 -10.33
N THR A 31 10.99 -5.55 -10.22
CA THR A 31 11.20 -6.78 -11.00
C THR A 31 10.50 -6.73 -12.36
N LYS A 32 9.53 -5.82 -12.55
CA LYS A 32 8.76 -5.74 -13.80
C LYS A 32 9.56 -5.08 -14.91
N GLN A 33 9.53 -5.73 -16.07
CA GLN A 33 10.12 -5.23 -17.32
C GLN A 33 9.14 -4.37 -18.15
N LYS A 34 7.87 -4.32 -17.74
CA LYS A 34 6.82 -3.53 -18.39
C LYS A 34 5.88 -2.94 -17.34
N PRO A 35 5.30 -1.74 -17.58
CA PRO A 35 4.28 -1.19 -16.69
C PRO A 35 3.03 -2.09 -16.60
N TYR A 36 2.26 -1.92 -15.53
CA TYR A 36 0.95 -2.55 -15.37
C TYR A 36 -0.01 -2.12 -16.49
N GLN A 37 -0.83 -3.04 -16.98
CA GLN A 37 -1.78 -2.79 -18.07
C GLN A 37 -3.11 -2.19 -17.57
N THR A 38 -3.05 -1.15 -16.75
CA THR A 38 -4.24 -0.49 -16.18
C THR A 38 -5.13 0.17 -17.24
N SER A 39 -4.57 0.49 -18.42
CA SER A 39 -5.31 1.06 -19.55
C SER A 39 -6.42 0.14 -20.09
N LEU A 40 -6.34 -1.17 -19.87
CA LEU A 40 -7.39 -2.12 -20.24
C LEU A 40 -8.69 -1.84 -19.46
N VAL A 41 -8.58 -1.50 -18.17
CA VAL A 41 -9.73 -1.14 -17.33
C VAL A 41 -10.36 0.15 -17.85
N THR A 42 -9.55 1.17 -18.17
CA THR A 42 -10.05 2.43 -18.74
C THR A 42 -10.79 2.21 -20.05
N LYS A 43 -10.28 1.35 -20.94
CA LYS A 43 -10.97 1.01 -22.20
C LYS A 43 -12.30 0.31 -21.94
N PHE A 44 -12.30 -0.70 -21.07
CA PHE A 44 -13.48 -1.48 -20.73
C PHE A 44 -14.59 -0.62 -20.13
N LEU A 45 -14.28 0.22 -19.13
CA LEU A 45 -15.25 1.08 -18.46
C LEU A 45 -15.78 2.22 -19.37
N ASN A 46 -15.14 2.46 -20.51
CA ASN A 46 -15.61 3.43 -21.49
C ASN A 46 -16.53 2.85 -22.58
N ILE A 47 -16.74 1.52 -22.61
CA ILE A 47 -17.68 0.86 -23.53
C ILE A 47 -19.12 1.25 -23.14
N ASN A 48 -19.95 1.64 -24.11
CA ASN A 48 -21.32 2.13 -23.84
C ASN A 48 -22.20 1.07 -23.18
N GLU A 49 -22.08 -0.19 -23.60
CA GLU A 49 -22.80 -1.31 -23.00
C GLU A 49 -22.42 -1.50 -21.53
N VAL A 50 -21.13 -1.32 -21.19
CA VAL A 50 -20.63 -1.39 -19.81
C VAL A 50 -21.14 -0.20 -19.00
N LYS A 51 -21.09 1.03 -19.53
CA LYS A 51 -21.65 2.22 -18.88
C LYS A 51 -23.14 2.06 -18.60
N LYS A 52 -23.89 1.58 -19.59
CA LYS A 52 -25.32 1.31 -19.48
C LYS A 52 -25.61 0.24 -18.42
N ALA A 53 -24.83 -0.84 -18.38
CA ALA A 53 -24.97 -1.87 -17.35
C ALA A 53 -24.65 -1.36 -15.93
N LEU A 54 -23.74 -0.39 -15.79
CA LEU A 54 -23.41 0.27 -14.53
C LEU A 54 -24.35 1.43 -14.18
N GLY A 55 -25.33 1.76 -15.03
CA GLY A 55 -26.26 2.87 -14.81
C GLY A 55 -25.62 4.26 -14.95
N VAL A 56 -24.51 4.37 -15.68
CA VAL A 56 -23.79 5.63 -15.93
C VAL A 56 -24.15 6.18 -17.31
N SER A 57 -24.27 7.50 -17.43
CA SER A 57 -24.52 8.17 -18.72
C SER A 57 -23.45 7.82 -19.75
N GLU A 58 -23.84 7.53 -21.00
CA GLU A 58 -22.92 7.24 -22.11
C GLU A 58 -21.95 8.40 -22.38
N SER A 59 -22.39 9.63 -22.10
CA SER A 59 -21.57 10.85 -22.24
C SER A 59 -20.45 10.98 -21.21
N MET A 60 -20.48 10.21 -20.11
CA MET A 60 -19.42 10.24 -19.11
C MET A 60 -18.18 9.52 -19.63
N VAL A 61 -17.02 10.11 -19.43
CA VAL A 61 -15.72 9.50 -19.77
C VAL A 61 -15.06 9.06 -18.49
N PHE A 62 -14.77 7.77 -18.38
CA PHE A 62 -13.99 7.24 -17.27
C PHE A 62 -12.49 7.51 -17.50
N GLU A 63 -11.84 8.08 -16.50
CA GLU A 63 -10.39 8.21 -16.41
C GLU A 63 -9.89 7.59 -15.11
N SER A 64 -8.77 6.86 -15.16
CA SER A 64 -8.23 6.19 -13.97
C SER A 64 -7.72 7.16 -12.89
N CYS A 65 -7.21 8.34 -13.27
CA CYS A 65 -6.70 9.36 -12.36
C CYS A 65 -6.97 10.76 -12.95
N SER A 66 -7.63 11.65 -12.20
CA SER A 66 -7.91 13.02 -12.64
C SER A 66 -6.71 13.95 -12.46
N GLY A 67 -6.27 14.58 -13.55
CA GLY A 67 -5.24 15.62 -13.50
C GLY A 67 -5.67 16.88 -12.73
N VAL A 68 -6.96 17.22 -12.77
CA VAL A 68 -7.54 18.38 -12.08
C VAL A 68 -7.48 18.18 -10.57
N VAL A 69 -7.91 17.02 -10.07
CA VAL A 69 -7.83 16.69 -8.64
C VAL A 69 -6.39 16.65 -8.17
N ARG A 70 -5.48 16.06 -8.96
CA ARG A 70 -4.03 16.03 -8.64
C ARG A 70 -3.45 17.43 -8.50
N ALA A 71 -3.86 18.39 -9.34
CA ALA A 71 -3.41 19.78 -9.24
C ALA A 71 -3.99 20.47 -7.99
N ALA A 72 -5.28 20.29 -7.72
CA ALA A 72 -5.95 20.85 -6.55
C ALA A 72 -5.35 20.35 -5.22
N MET A 73 -4.94 19.07 -5.16
CA MET A 73 -4.36 18.44 -3.97
C MET A 73 -2.83 18.50 -3.93
N HIS A 74 -2.19 19.28 -4.81
CA HIS A 74 -0.72 19.24 -4.96
C HIS A 74 0.03 19.65 -3.68
N GLU A 75 -0.47 20.65 -2.97
CA GLU A 75 0.10 21.09 -1.68
C GLU A 75 -0.19 20.13 -0.54
N ASP A 76 -1.11 19.18 -0.72
CA ASP A 76 -1.46 18.25 0.35
C ASP A 76 -0.52 17.03 0.41
N MET A 77 0.06 16.65 -0.73
CA MET A 77 0.80 15.38 -0.89
C MET A 77 1.95 15.16 0.10
N MET A 78 2.62 16.23 0.55
CA MET A 78 3.77 16.12 1.47
C MET A 78 3.44 16.40 2.93
N LYS A 79 2.18 16.70 3.24
CA LYS A 79 1.75 16.88 4.63
C LYS A 79 1.65 15.52 5.30
N SER A 80 2.19 15.41 6.51
CA SER A 80 2.16 14.15 7.25
C SER A 80 0.78 13.89 7.85
N VAL A 81 0.24 12.70 7.60
CA VAL A 81 -0.96 12.17 8.28
C VAL A 81 -0.62 11.16 9.38
N LYS A 82 0.66 11.05 9.76
CA LYS A 82 1.15 10.09 10.77
C LYS A 82 0.35 10.16 12.09
N TYR A 83 0.04 11.38 12.53
CA TYR A 83 -0.71 11.61 13.76
C TYR A 83 -2.13 11.01 13.74
N MET A 84 -2.73 10.86 12.55
CA MET A 84 -4.03 10.20 12.41
C MET A 84 -3.90 8.70 12.66
N VAL A 85 -2.80 8.07 12.19
CA VAL A 85 -2.53 6.65 12.46
C VAL A 85 -2.23 6.44 13.94
N GLU A 86 -1.43 7.32 14.55
CA GLU A 86 -1.17 7.31 16.00
C GLU A 86 -2.48 7.38 16.81
N ALA A 87 -3.42 8.25 16.41
CA ALA A 87 -4.73 8.36 17.05
C ALA A 87 -5.59 7.10 16.87
N LEU A 88 -5.61 6.51 15.67
CA LEU A 88 -6.36 5.27 15.39
C LEU A 88 -5.85 4.10 16.23
N LEU A 89 -4.53 3.97 16.38
CA LEU A 89 -3.91 2.89 17.16
C LEU A 89 -4.27 2.91 18.64
N GLY A 90 -4.85 4.01 19.15
CA GLY A 90 -5.37 4.07 20.51
C GLY A 90 -6.52 3.11 20.77
N ASN A 91 -7.43 2.91 19.79
CA ASN A 91 -8.67 2.13 19.99
C ASN A 91 -9.10 1.27 18.79
N THR A 92 -8.35 1.29 17.69
CA THR A 92 -8.74 0.65 16.43
C THR A 92 -7.61 -0.22 15.91
N ARG A 93 -7.94 -1.46 15.50
CA ARG A 93 -6.99 -2.33 14.79
C ARG A 93 -6.61 -1.71 13.45
N VAL A 94 -5.31 -1.61 13.18
CA VAL A 94 -4.75 -1.07 11.94
C VAL A 94 -3.90 -2.15 11.27
N LEU A 95 -4.24 -2.46 10.02
CA LEU A 95 -3.40 -3.25 9.12
C LEU A 95 -2.61 -2.32 8.21
N LEU A 96 -1.29 -2.37 8.34
CA LEU A 96 -0.35 -1.76 7.41
C LEU A 96 0.28 -2.87 6.57
N TYR A 97 0.19 -2.81 5.24
CA TYR A 97 0.75 -3.87 4.39
C TYR A 97 1.47 -3.31 3.17
N GLN A 98 2.56 -3.99 2.77
CA GLN A 98 3.38 -3.62 1.61
C GLN A 98 3.75 -4.83 0.78
N GLY A 99 3.80 -4.65 -0.54
CA GLY A 99 4.54 -5.55 -1.41
C GLY A 99 6.05 -5.31 -1.28
N LEU A 100 6.83 -6.39 -1.20
CA LEU A 100 8.29 -6.31 -1.08
C LEU A 100 8.95 -5.55 -2.23
N TYR A 101 8.37 -5.60 -3.43
CA TYR A 101 8.97 -5.04 -4.65
C TYR A 101 8.57 -3.58 -4.94
N ASP A 102 7.70 -2.98 -4.13
CA ASP A 102 7.33 -1.58 -4.29
C ASP A 102 8.49 -0.63 -3.94
N VAL A 103 8.89 0.19 -4.91
CA VAL A 103 9.97 1.17 -4.73
C VAL A 103 9.41 2.49 -4.19
N LYS A 104 8.19 2.89 -4.57
CA LYS A 104 7.65 4.21 -4.25
C LYS A 104 7.32 4.36 -2.77
N ILE A 105 6.63 3.38 -2.20
CA ILE A 105 6.15 3.38 -0.82
C ILE A 105 6.23 1.97 -0.21
N GLY A 106 7.28 1.21 -0.55
CA GLY A 106 7.45 -0.15 -0.05
C GLY A 106 7.88 -0.23 1.41
N VAL A 107 8.55 -1.34 1.73
CA VAL A 107 8.89 -1.75 3.10
C VAL A 107 9.75 -0.72 3.82
N VAL A 108 10.84 -0.27 3.19
CA VAL A 108 11.83 0.63 3.81
C VAL A 108 11.23 1.98 4.24
N PRO A 109 10.56 2.76 3.37
CA PRO A 109 9.96 4.02 3.81
C PRO A 109 8.85 3.82 4.84
N ASN A 110 8.11 2.70 4.80
CA ASN A 110 7.10 2.39 5.82
C ASN A 110 7.72 2.12 7.19
N GLU A 111 8.73 1.26 7.26
CA GLU A 111 9.48 1.03 8.50
C GLU A 111 10.09 2.32 9.06
N ALA A 112 10.58 3.20 8.19
CA ALA A 112 11.19 4.46 8.59
C ALA A 112 10.21 5.38 9.32
N TRP A 113 8.99 5.60 8.79
CA TRP A 113 8.03 6.48 9.45
C TRP A 113 7.38 5.82 10.68
N VAL A 114 7.13 4.50 10.63
CA VAL A 114 6.56 3.73 11.75
C VAL A 114 7.42 3.87 13.00
N LYS A 115 8.75 3.78 12.86
CA LYS A 115 9.72 3.98 13.96
C LYS A 115 9.62 5.35 14.64
N THR A 116 9.01 6.33 13.99
CA THR A 116 8.84 7.69 14.52
C THR A 116 7.46 7.94 15.13
N MET A 117 6.57 6.94 15.13
CA MET A 117 5.24 7.10 15.69
C MET A 117 5.27 7.31 17.20
N LYS A 118 4.45 8.24 17.68
CA LYS A 118 4.15 8.44 19.10
C LYS A 118 2.91 7.62 19.46
N TRP A 119 3.12 6.35 19.77
CA TRP A 119 2.08 5.43 20.21
C TRP A 119 2.62 4.56 21.35
N ASN A 120 1.80 4.28 22.35
CA ASN A 120 2.24 3.60 23.58
C ASN A 120 2.88 2.22 23.32
N GLY A 121 2.41 1.49 22.29
CA GLY A 121 2.94 0.16 21.94
C GLY A 121 4.11 0.17 20.94
N ILE A 122 4.68 1.33 20.59
CA ILE A 122 5.70 1.39 19.52
C ILE A 122 6.96 0.63 19.89
N ARG A 123 7.37 0.66 21.15
CA ARG A 123 8.60 -0.02 21.60
C ARG A 123 8.47 -1.53 21.45
N GLU A 124 7.37 -2.07 21.94
CA GLU A 124 7.07 -3.50 21.91
C GLU A 124 6.81 -3.96 20.48
N PHE A 125 6.12 -3.16 19.66
CA PHE A 125 6.00 -3.44 18.23
C PHE A 125 7.35 -3.57 17.53
N LEU A 126 8.30 -2.64 17.79
CA LEU A 126 9.63 -2.69 17.19
C LEU A 126 10.48 -3.87 17.70
N MET A 127 10.18 -4.38 18.90
CA MET A 127 10.82 -5.57 19.48
C MET A 127 10.11 -6.88 19.11
N ALA A 128 8.87 -6.81 18.61
CA ALA A 128 8.09 -7.99 18.26
C ALA A 128 8.74 -8.73 17.08
N ASP A 129 8.83 -10.05 17.22
CA ASP A 129 9.35 -10.92 16.18
C ASP A 129 8.48 -10.89 14.92
N ARG A 130 9.13 -11.12 13.77
CA ARG A 130 8.44 -11.29 12.49
C ARG A 130 8.08 -12.76 12.31
N MET A 131 6.78 -13.05 12.30
CA MET A 131 6.27 -14.38 12.02
C MET A 131 6.23 -14.65 10.52
N ILE A 132 6.61 -15.85 10.10
CA ILE A 132 6.55 -16.28 8.70
C ILE A 132 5.10 -16.62 8.35
N CYS A 133 4.52 -15.89 7.42
CA CYS A 133 3.21 -16.20 6.85
C CYS A 133 3.36 -17.22 5.71
N ARG A 134 2.52 -18.25 5.73
CA ARG A 134 2.44 -19.25 4.65
C ARG A 134 1.03 -19.33 4.11
N VAL A 135 0.93 -19.42 2.78
CA VAL A 135 -0.32 -19.65 2.06
C VAL A 135 -0.09 -20.87 1.17
N ASN A 136 -0.94 -21.89 1.29
CA ASN A 136 -0.81 -23.16 0.58
C ASN A 136 0.58 -23.83 0.74
N GLY A 137 1.18 -23.71 1.93
CA GLY A 137 2.50 -24.29 2.25
C GLY A 137 3.70 -23.46 1.80
N GLU A 138 3.51 -22.48 0.92
CA GLU A 138 4.57 -21.58 0.43
C GLU A 138 4.72 -20.35 1.32
N VAL A 139 5.93 -19.79 1.40
CA VAL A 139 6.16 -18.54 2.14
C VAL A 139 5.52 -17.39 1.38
N ALA A 140 4.50 -16.78 1.99
CA ALA A 140 3.76 -15.66 1.42
C ALA A 140 4.31 -14.30 1.88
N GLY A 141 4.94 -14.25 3.06
CA GLY A 141 5.33 -12.98 3.66
C GLY A 141 5.73 -13.08 5.12
N TYR A 142 5.77 -11.92 5.75
CA TYR A 142 6.11 -11.77 7.16
C TYR A 142 5.08 -10.87 7.85
N VAL A 143 4.69 -11.25 9.06
CA VAL A 143 3.74 -10.50 9.91
C VAL A 143 4.47 -10.06 11.18
N GLN A 144 4.47 -8.76 11.45
CA GLN A 144 4.91 -8.17 12.71
C GLN A 144 3.69 -7.54 13.39
N LYS A 145 3.40 -7.92 14.62
CA LYS A 145 2.19 -7.45 15.30
C LYS A 145 2.46 -7.14 16.76
N TRP A 146 1.86 -6.07 17.24
CA TRP A 146 1.73 -5.78 18.65
C TRP A 146 0.44 -5.00 18.87
N GLU A 147 -0.40 -5.46 19.79
CA GLU A 147 -1.69 -4.81 20.11
C GLU A 147 -2.48 -4.48 18.83
N ASN A 148 -2.83 -3.20 18.64
CA ASN A 148 -3.64 -2.71 17.54
C ASN A 148 -2.88 -2.57 16.21
N LEU A 149 -1.55 -2.69 16.16
CA LEU A 149 -0.79 -2.56 14.91
C LEU A 149 -0.38 -3.93 14.37
N THR A 150 -0.85 -4.24 13.16
CA THR A 150 -0.34 -5.36 12.36
C THR A 150 0.36 -4.82 11.12
N ASN A 151 1.63 -5.17 10.93
CA ASN A 151 2.39 -4.85 9.73
C ASN A 151 2.70 -6.12 8.94
N VAL A 152 2.44 -6.10 7.63
CA VAL A 152 2.61 -7.25 6.73
C VAL A 152 3.48 -6.89 5.54
N VAL A 153 4.53 -7.68 5.32
CA VAL A 153 5.32 -7.63 4.09
C VAL A 153 4.99 -8.86 3.26
N VAL A 154 4.48 -8.67 2.05
CA VAL A 154 4.10 -9.76 1.15
C VAL A 154 5.18 -9.95 0.08
N LEU A 155 5.70 -11.17 -0.01
CA LEU A 155 6.73 -11.55 -0.97
C LEU A 155 6.15 -11.61 -2.39
N GLY A 156 6.97 -11.27 -3.38
CA GLY A 156 6.55 -11.33 -4.78
C GLY A 156 5.55 -10.25 -5.20
N GLY A 157 5.20 -9.32 -4.31
CA GLY A 157 4.22 -8.26 -4.55
C GLY A 157 4.86 -6.90 -4.76
N GLY A 158 4.32 -6.10 -5.68
CA GLY A 158 4.65 -4.69 -5.86
C GLY A 158 3.61 -3.76 -5.23
N HIS A 159 3.49 -2.55 -5.78
CA HIS A 159 2.61 -1.48 -5.31
C HIS A 159 1.13 -1.83 -5.42
N ILE A 160 0.75 -2.53 -6.50
CA ILE A 160 -0.63 -3.01 -6.70
C ILE A 160 -0.68 -4.46 -6.21
N LEU A 161 -0.55 -4.63 -4.90
CA LEU A 161 -0.32 -5.93 -4.27
C LEU A 161 -1.31 -7.02 -4.72
N PRO A 162 -2.65 -6.79 -4.77
CA PRO A 162 -3.60 -7.82 -5.22
C PRO A 162 -3.45 -8.22 -6.69
N ALA A 163 -2.89 -7.35 -7.54
CA ALA A 163 -2.63 -7.70 -8.94
C ALA A 163 -1.41 -8.61 -9.08
N ASP A 164 -0.40 -8.46 -8.21
CA ASP A 164 0.81 -9.27 -8.24
C ASP A 164 0.69 -10.57 -7.45
N GLN A 165 -0.02 -10.53 -6.33
CA GLN A 165 -0.13 -11.62 -5.36
C GLN A 165 -1.58 -11.81 -4.91
N PRO A 166 -2.51 -12.20 -5.81
CA PRO A 166 -3.94 -12.24 -5.50
C PRO A 166 -4.28 -13.18 -4.34
N LEU A 167 -3.73 -14.40 -4.35
CA LEU A 167 -3.98 -15.40 -3.31
C LEU A 167 -3.45 -14.97 -1.94
N ASN A 168 -2.22 -14.45 -1.90
CA ASN A 168 -1.61 -13.99 -0.65
C ASN A 168 -2.33 -12.73 -0.12
N SER A 169 -2.79 -11.84 -1.00
CA SER A 169 -3.55 -10.66 -0.62
C SER A 169 -4.91 -11.03 -0.04
N GLN A 170 -5.59 -11.99 -0.66
CA GLN A 170 -6.87 -12.51 -0.17
C GLN A 170 -6.69 -13.16 1.21
N ALA A 171 -5.73 -14.07 1.36
CA ALA A 171 -5.45 -14.74 2.63
C ALA A 171 -5.10 -13.75 3.74
N MET A 172 -4.31 -12.71 3.43
CA MET A 172 -3.97 -11.64 4.39
C MET A 172 -5.22 -10.86 4.84
N ILE A 173 -6.05 -10.39 3.90
CA ILE A 173 -7.21 -9.56 4.27
C ILE A 173 -8.28 -10.38 4.99
N GLU A 174 -8.56 -11.60 4.53
CA GLU A 174 -9.50 -12.51 5.19
C GLU A 174 -9.00 -12.89 6.58
N GLY A 175 -7.72 -13.23 6.71
CA GLY A 175 -7.10 -13.53 8.00
C GLY A 175 -7.21 -12.37 8.98
N TRP A 176 -6.90 -11.14 8.53
CA TRP A 176 -6.98 -9.95 9.38
C TRP A 176 -8.41 -9.58 9.78
N VAL A 177 -9.35 -9.62 8.84
CA VAL A 177 -10.77 -9.30 9.10
C VAL A 177 -11.40 -10.34 10.02
N LEU A 178 -11.19 -11.62 9.74
CA LEU A 178 -11.80 -12.74 10.48
C LEU A 178 -11.02 -13.12 11.75
N GLU A 179 -9.90 -12.44 12.01
CA GLU A 179 -9.03 -12.68 13.17
C GLU A 179 -8.55 -14.13 13.26
N SER A 180 -8.13 -14.69 12.12
CA SER A 180 -7.73 -16.09 12.01
C SER A 180 -6.23 -16.26 11.78
N GLY A 181 -5.71 -17.43 12.13
CA GLY A 181 -4.29 -17.75 11.98
C GLY A 181 -3.37 -16.75 12.69
N LEU A 182 -2.35 -16.25 11.98
CA LEU A 182 -1.38 -15.28 12.51
C LEU A 182 -1.99 -13.91 12.86
N PHE A 183 -3.23 -13.64 12.45
CA PHE A 183 -3.89 -12.37 12.68
C PHE A 183 -4.81 -12.36 13.91
N GLY A 184 -5.19 -13.53 14.43
CA GLY A 184 -6.01 -13.70 15.63
C GLY A 184 -5.29 -13.39 16.96
N GLY A 185 -6.01 -13.50 18.07
CA GLY A 185 -5.44 -13.38 19.43
C GLY A 185 -4.45 -14.50 19.75
N GLU A 186 -3.45 -14.20 20.62
CA GLU A 186 -2.24 -14.98 20.93
C GLU A 186 -2.13 -16.38 20.32
N VAL A 187 -1.16 -16.56 19.42
CA VAL A 187 -0.52 -17.85 19.22
C VAL A 187 0.21 -18.16 20.52
N LYS A 188 -0.46 -18.83 21.46
CA LYS A 188 0.21 -19.49 22.57
C LYS A 188 1.17 -20.49 21.96
N ASP A 189 2.45 -20.24 22.18
CA ASP A 189 3.63 -21.07 21.95
C ASP A 189 3.35 -22.48 21.41
N ALA A 190 3.88 -22.77 20.22
CA ALA A 190 4.17 -24.13 19.78
C ALA A 190 5.53 -24.57 20.34
#